data_AF-A0A9W4TVG6-F1
#
_entry.id   AF-A0A9W4TVG6-F1
#
_cell.length_a   1.000
_cell.length_b   1.000
_cell.length_c   1.000
_cell.angle_alpha   90.00
_cell.angle_beta   90.00
_cell.angle_gamma   90.00
#
_symmetry.space_group_name_H-M   'P 1'
#
loop_
_entity.id
_entity.type
_entity.pdbx_description
1 polymer ?
#
loop_
_entity_poly.entity_id
_entity_poly.type
_entity_poly.pdbx_seq_one_letter_code
_entity_poly.pdbx_strand_id
1 'polypeptide(L)'
;MSTSELAQVKEWPQYHSRHPDGKHKFRTFVQILTIELSRYPNFTVQVTDFTHNKQSGNNNNKDDPYNPTSSGLRVLPENLVSCVMHKDKIDTILNGYNVLNNGSLNLQDLLESNTKVDVSKYLIIADINFSLRTFLSHIEPYTWESNVVDFKNIKEPKEINLLTSLLSFIYKQPIFLEDCEEVINSIVPKEWKLKAQEMIQDPDLFEGYDELENLLEEEKKQSNLEEDIEIDLYSDQEEMNQDQKDFYRDFLLLTGKRAESDPIRRKEEKERKTK
;
A
#
# COMPACT_ATOMS: atom_id res chain seq x y z
N MET A 1 34.04 12.30 -5.51
CA MET A 1 32.73 11.63 -5.61
C MET A 1 31.72 12.55 -4.95
N SER A 2 30.61 12.89 -5.61
CA SER A 2 29.52 13.66 -4.97
C SER A 2 28.83 12.74 -3.97
N THR A 3 28.85 13.09 -2.69
CA THR A 3 28.20 12.36 -1.59
C THR A 3 26.70 12.60 -1.65
N SER A 4 25.89 11.53 -1.67
CA SER A 4 24.43 11.64 -1.54
C SER A 4 24.06 12.13 -0.15
N GLU A 5 23.09 13.03 -0.05
CA GLU A 5 22.57 13.46 1.24
C GLU A 5 21.52 12.47 1.76
N LEU A 6 21.64 12.04 3.01
CA LEU A 6 20.62 11.20 3.67
C LEU A 6 19.45 12.08 4.10
N ALA A 7 18.26 11.83 3.55
CA ALA A 7 17.06 12.64 3.78
C ALA A 7 15.76 11.85 3.61
N GLN A 8 14.70 12.27 4.32
CA GLN A 8 13.32 11.79 4.09
C GLN A 8 12.72 12.45 2.84
N VAL A 9 11.62 11.90 2.31
CA VAL A 9 10.92 12.44 1.14
C VAL A 9 10.46 13.88 1.39
N LYS A 10 9.90 14.18 2.58
CA LYS A 10 9.49 15.54 2.96
C LYS A 10 10.61 16.59 2.90
N GLU A 11 11.86 16.16 3.01
CA GLU A 11 13.05 17.02 3.00
C GLU A 11 13.61 17.24 1.59
N TRP A 12 13.07 16.55 0.58
CA TRP A 12 13.49 16.75 -0.80
C TRP A 12 13.23 18.21 -1.25
N PRO A 13 14.12 18.78 -2.07
CA PRO A 13 14.05 20.17 -2.46
C PRO A 13 12.78 20.45 -3.27
N GLN A 14 12.17 21.61 -3.04
CA GLN A 14 11.11 22.09 -3.90
C GLN A 14 11.71 22.78 -5.13
N TYR A 15 11.73 22.09 -6.27
CA TYR A 15 12.19 22.68 -7.52
C TYR A 15 11.20 23.71 -8.03
N HIS A 16 11.65 24.96 -8.03
CA HIS A 16 11.01 26.01 -8.80
C HIS A 16 11.61 25.97 -10.21
N SER A 17 10.80 26.20 -11.23
CA SER A 17 11.11 26.08 -12.68
C SER A 17 12.35 26.84 -13.20
N ARG A 18 13.13 27.49 -12.33
CA ARG A 18 14.32 28.30 -12.62
C ARG A 18 15.66 27.60 -12.37
N HIS A 19 15.68 26.35 -11.89
CA HIS A 19 16.91 25.57 -11.71
C HIS A 19 16.87 24.25 -12.49
N PRO A 20 17.06 24.28 -13.83
CA PRO A 20 16.96 23.10 -14.69
C PRO A 20 18.09 22.07 -14.51
N ASP A 21 19.17 22.41 -13.79
CA ASP A 21 20.41 21.62 -13.83
C ASP A 21 20.76 20.88 -12.52
N GLY A 22 19.90 20.97 -11.50
CA GLY A 22 20.14 20.30 -10.22
C GLY A 22 19.79 18.82 -10.27
N LYS A 23 20.69 17.94 -10.73
CA LYS A 23 20.61 16.52 -10.36
C LYS A 23 21.03 16.40 -8.90
N HIS A 24 20.07 16.43 -7.99
CA HIS A 24 20.34 16.19 -6.58
C HIS A 24 20.24 14.70 -6.29
N LYS A 25 21.23 14.19 -5.57
CA LYS A 25 21.31 12.79 -5.15
C LYS A 25 20.95 12.69 -3.69
N PHE A 26 19.89 11.94 -3.40
CA PHE A 26 19.44 11.66 -2.05
C PHE A 26 19.55 10.19 -1.78
N ARG A 27 19.94 9.85 -0.57
CA ARG A 27 19.82 8.52 -0.02
C ARG A 27 18.62 8.53 0.92
N THR A 28 17.69 7.61 0.73
CA THR A 28 16.42 7.57 1.49
C THR A 28 16.07 6.13 1.81
N PHE A 29 15.60 5.90 3.04
CA PHE A 29 15.05 4.61 3.45
C PHE A 29 13.56 4.58 3.16
N VAL A 30 13.09 3.55 2.46
CA VAL A 30 11.69 3.42 2.06
C VAL A 30 11.22 1.97 2.16
N GLN A 31 9.94 1.75 2.41
CA GLN A 31 9.28 0.47 2.19
C GLN A 31 8.84 0.35 0.74
N ILE A 32 9.14 -0.77 0.10
CA ILE A 32 8.64 -1.10 -1.24
C ILE A 32 7.23 -1.68 -1.11
N LEU A 33 6.31 -1.10 -1.88
CA LEU A 33 4.89 -1.45 -1.85
C LEU A 33 4.50 -2.26 -3.08
N THR A 34 4.74 -1.74 -4.27
CA THR A 34 4.35 -2.40 -5.52
C THR A 34 5.47 -2.36 -6.54
N ILE A 35 5.49 -3.37 -7.41
CA ILE A 35 6.40 -3.44 -8.55
C ILE A 35 5.54 -3.63 -9.80
N GLU A 36 5.70 -2.73 -10.76
CA GLU A 36 4.94 -2.73 -12.01
C GLU A 36 5.88 -2.70 -13.22
N LEU A 37 5.66 -3.56 -14.20
CA LEU A 37 6.39 -3.57 -15.45
C LEU A 37 5.91 -2.41 -16.33
N SER A 38 6.66 -1.31 -16.36
CA SER A 38 6.39 -0.19 -17.29
C SER A 38 6.93 -0.48 -18.70
N ARG A 39 8.22 -0.81 -18.82
CA ARG A 39 8.84 -1.22 -20.09
C ARG A 39 10.12 -1.96 -19.83
N TYR A 40 10.17 -3.25 -20.16
CA TYR A 40 11.38 -4.06 -19.96
C TYR A 40 12.62 -3.39 -20.58
N PRO A 41 13.75 -3.28 -19.85
CA PRO A 41 14.04 -3.83 -18.51
C PRO A 41 13.71 -2.90 -17.31
N ASN A 42 12.92 -1.86 -17.50
CA ASN A 42 12.54 -0.89 -16.47
C ASN A 42 11.15 -1.18 -15.88
N PHE A 43 11.03 -0.90 -14.59
CA PHE A 43 9.85 -1.10 -13.77
C PHE A 43 9.54 0.18 -13.01
N THR A 44 8.26 0.41 -12.75
CA THR A 44 7.78 1.41 -11.83
C THR A 44 7.66 0.74 -10.47
N VAL A 45 8.38 1.26 -9.47
CA VAL A 45 8.32 0.78 -8.10
C VAL A 45 7.67 1.86 -7.25
N GLN A 46 6.57 1.54 -6.59
CA GLN A 46 5.96 2.42 -5.61
C GLN A 46 6.55 2.14 -4.25
N VAL A 47 7.01 3.20 -3.60
CA VAL A 47 7.66 3.17 -2.30
C VAL A 47 7.09 4.24 -1.38
N THR A 48 7.32 4.11 -0.07
CA THR A 48 6.92 5.11 0.92
C THR A 48 7.93 5.16 2.06
N ASP A 49 8.20 6.36 2.59
CA ASP A 49 8.75 6.56 3.94
C ASP A 49 7.70 7.17 4.90
N PHE A 50 6.44 7.17 4.46
CA PHE A 50 5.26 7.77 5.11
C PHE A 50 5.32 9.29 5.24
N THR A 51 6.25 9.96 4.57
CA THR A 51 6.35 11.43 4.55
C THR A 51 6.03 12.00 3.17
N HIS A 52 5.45 13.21 3.18
CA HIS A 52 4.97 13.86 1.96
C HIS A 52 5.94 14.95 1.48
N ASN A 53 6.23 14.96 0.19
CA ASN A 53 6.74 16.14 -0.51
C ASN A 53 5.67 16.73 -1.43
N LYS A 54 5.35 18.02 -1.27
CA LYS A 54 4.34 18.76 -2.05
C LYS A 54 4.49 18.65 -3.57
N GLN A 55 5.69 18.35 -4.08
CA GLN A 55 5.96 18.19 -5.52
C GLN A 55 6.16 16.73 -5.98
N SER A 56 6.19 15.77 -5.05
CA SER A 56 6.25 14.33 -5.36
C SER A 56 4.90 13.73 -5.77
N GLY A 57 3.82 14.54 -5.70
CA GLY A 57 2.45 14.07 -5.83
C GLY A 57 2.14 13.32 -7.12
N ASN A 58 1.57 12.13 -6.96
CA ASN A 58 0.95 11.33 -8.00
C ASN A 58 -0.50 11.81 -8.19
N ASN A 59 -0.75 12.67 -9.17
CA ASN A 59 -2.05 13.35 -9.37
C ASN A 59 -3.22 12.45 -9.80
N ASN A 60 -3.05 11.12 -9.86
CA ASN A 60 -3.91 10.28 -10.69
C ASN A 60 -4.97 9.43 -9.97
N ASN A 61 -4.98 9.35 -8.63
CA ASN A 61 -6.05 8.66 -7.91
C ASN A 61 -6.71 9.61 -6.91
N LYS A 62 -7.79 10.28 -7.35
CA LYS A 62 -8.68 11.06 -6.47
C LYS A 62 -9.83 10.24 -5.91
N ASP A 63 -10.05 9.04 -6.45
CA ASP A 63 -11.25 8.25 -6.19
C ASP A 63 -11.02 7.11 -5.17
N ASP A 64 -9.78 6.94 -4.71
CA ASP A 64 -9.43 6.15 -3.53
C ASP A 64 -8.41 6.98 -2.74
N PRO A 65 -8.78 7.50 -1.54
CA PRO A 65 -7.87 8.31 -0.76
C PRO A 65 -6.68 7.51 -0.24
N TYR A 66 -6.55 6.21 -0.56
CA TYR A 66 -5.42 5.36 -0.17
C TYR A 66 -4.96 4.46 -1.33
N ASN A 67 -3.76 3.88 -1.20
CA ASN A 67 -3.35 2.77 -2.07
C ASN A 67 -3.66 1.47 -1.32
N PRO A 68 -4.78 0.78 -1.62
CA PRO A 68 -5.12 -0.45 -0.94
C PRO A 68 -4.07 -1.50 -1.29
N THR A 69 -3.24 -1.83 -0.30
CA THR A 69 -2.40 -3.02 -0.37
C THR A 69 -3.21 -4.22 0.10
N SER A 70 -2.91 -5.38 -0.47
CA SER A 70 -3.47 -6.66 -0.07
C SER A 70 -3.19 -7.03 1.39
N SER A 71 -2.20 -6.38 2.01
CA SER A 71 -1.78 -6.61 3.41
C SER A 71 -2.42 -5.64 4.42
N GLY A 72 -3.41 -4.85 4.01
CA GLY A 72 -4.01 -3.85 4.90
C GLY A 72 -3.07 -2.70 5.31
N LEU A 73 -1.91 -2.55 4.66
CA LEU A 73 -1.05 -1.37 4.85
C LEU A 73 -1.74 -0.17 4.23
N ARG A 74 -1.91 0.87 5.05
CA ARG A 74 -2.55 2.13 4.66
C ARG A 74 -1.48 3.20 4.47
N VAL A 75 -1.45 3.79 3.29
CA VAL A 75 -0.50 4.86 2.93
C VAL A 75 -1.27 5.97 2.24
N LEU A 76 -1.11 7.19 2.74
CA LEU A 76 -1.67 8.37 2.09
C LEU A 76 -1.11 8.52 0.66
N PRO A 77 -1.92 8.82 -0.37
CA PRO A 77 -1.50 8.96 -1.75
C PRO A 77 -0.36 9.96 -1.93
N GLU A 78 -0.37 11.04 -1.15
CA GLU A 78 0.66 12.06 -1.15
C GLU A 78 2.01 11.59 -0.54
N ASN A 79 2.01 10.50 0.23
CA ASN A 79 3.21 9.85 0.76
C ASN A 79 3.80 8.80 -0.20
N LEU A 80 3.11 8.52 -1.32
CA LEU A 80 3.57 7.54 -2.30
C LEU A 80 4.57 8.16 -3.26
N VAL A 81 5.73 7.52 -3.35
CA VAL A 81 6.75 7.86 -4.34
C VAL A 81 6.78 6.78 -5.40
N SER A 82 6.52 7.16 -6.65
CA SER A 82 6.73 6.28 -7.80
C SER A 82 8.10 6.56 -8.41
N CYS A 83 8.96 5.55 -8.45
CA CYS A 83 10.28 5.67 -9.06
C CYS A 83 10.48 4.65 -10.17
N VAL A 84 11.28 5.02 -11.17
CA VAL A 84 11.71 4.09 -12.20
C VAL A 84 12.97 3.38 -11.74
N MET A 85 12.94 2.04 -11.80
CA MET A 85 14.03 1.17 -11.40
C MET A 85 14.31 0.14 -12.50
N HIS A 86 15.59 -0.08 -12.80
CA HIS A 86 16.01 -1.12 -13.75
C HIS A 86 15.98 -2.50 -13.06
N LYS A 87 15.74 -3.56 -13.84
CA LYS A 87 15.61 -4.95 -13.34
C LYS A 87 16.72 -5.37 -12.38
N ASP A 88 17.98 -5.06 -12.73
CA ASP A 88 19.17 -5.42 -11.95
C ASP A 88 19.13 -4.85 -10.51
N LYS A 89 18.58 -3.64 -10.35
CA LYS A 89 18.41 -2.99 -9.04
C LYS A 89 17.32 -3.66 -8.22
N ILE A 90 16.21 -4.05 -8.85
CA ILE A 90 15.16 -4.85 -8.19
C ILE A 90 15.72 -6.21 -7.77
N ASP A 91 16.40 -6.92 -8.67
CA ASP A 91 17.03 -8.21 -8.37
C ASP A 91 18.01 -8.08 -7.20
N THR A 92 18.77 -6.99 -7.12
CA THR A 92 19.69 -6.71 -6.00
C THR A 92 18.95 -6.62 -4.67
N ILE A 93 17.82 -5.89 -4.63
CA ILE A 93 16.98 -5.77 -3.43
C ILE A 93 16.38 -7.14 -3.04
N LEU A 94 15.78 -7.86 -4.00
CA LEU A 94 15.16 -9.16 -3.74
C LEU A 94 16.18 -10.21 -3.27
N ASN A 95 17.37 -10.24 -3.87
CA ASN A 95 18.45 -11.13 -3.44
C ASN A 95 18.91 -10.79 -2.02
N GLY A 96 19.08 -9.51 -1.70
CA GLY A 96 19.39 -9.07 -0.35
C GLY A 96 18.31 -9.51 0.65
N TYR A 97 17.04 -9.30 0.30
CA TYR A 97 15.91 -9.72 1.12
C TYR A 97 15.92 -11.22 1.41
N ASN A 98 16.17 -12.05 0.38
CA ASN A 98 16.24 -13.50 0.51
C ASN A 98 17.38 -13.93 1.45
N VAL A 99 18.54 -13.27 1.37
CA VAL A 99 19.67 -13.53 2.28
C VAL A 99 19.32 -13.20 3.72
N LEU A 100 18.60 -12.10 3.97
CA LEU A 100 18.22 -11.68 5.32
C LEU A 100 17.12 -12.54 5.94
N ASN A 101 16.15 -13.00 5.13
CA ASN A 101 14.95 -13.70 5.60
C ASN A 101 14.94 -15.20 5.29
N ASN A 102 16.04 -15.77 4.78
CA ASN A 102 16.06 -17.12 4.20
C ASN A 102 14.92 -17.36 3.19
N GLY A 103 14.61 -16.33 2.40
CA GLY A 103 13.52 -16.32 1.44
C GLY A 103 13.91 -16.84 0.06
N SER A 104 12.93 -16.86 -0.85
CA SER A 104 13.11 -17.28 -2.24
C SER A 104 12.37 -16.38 -3.24
N LEU A 105 12.16 -15.11 -2.89
CA LEU A 105 11.50 -14.14 -3.77
C LEU A 105 12.35 -13.89 -5.01
N ASN A 106 11.74 -13.97 -6.19
CA ASN A 106 12.38 -13.52 -7.41
C ASN A 106 11.36 -12.79 -8.28
N LEU A 107 11.86 -11.86 -9.09
CA LEU A 107 10.99 -10.93 -9.82
C LEU A 107 10.13 -11.64 -10.87
N GLN A 108 10.63 -12.71 -11.48
CA GLN A 108 9.90 -13.44 -12.51
C GLN A 108 8.69 -14.17 -11.92
N ASP A 109 8.87 -14.83 -10.78
CA ASP A 109 7.80 -15.52 -10.05
C ASP A 109 6.86 -14.55 -9.36
N LEU A 110 7.32 -13.35 -8.97
CA LEU A 110 6.43 -12.32 -8.42
C LEU A 110 5.49 -11.73 -9.48
N LEU A 111 5.98 -11.59 -10.71
CA LEU A 111 5.18 -10.99 -11.78
C LEU A 111 4.33 -12.02 -12.53
N GLU A 112 4.70 -13.30 -12.58
CA GLU A 112 3.97 -14.36 -13.31
C GLU A 112 3.30 -13.86 -14.62
N SER A 113 1.96 -13.78 -14.65
CA SER A 113 1.12 -13.23 -15.72
C SER A 113 0.64 -11.79 -15.50
N ASN A 114 0.94 -11.21 -14.34
CA ASN A 114 0.52 -9.87 -13.93
C ASN A 114 1.57 -8.83 -14.28
N THR A 115 1.13 -7.67 -14.78
CA THR A 115 2.03 -6.54 -15.05
C THR A 115 2.34 -5.74 -13.79
N LYS A 116 1.61 -5.95 -12.70
CA LYS A 116 1.76 -5.27 -11.41
C LYS A 116 1.58 -6.28 -10.27
N VAL A 117 2.45 -6.22 -9.28
CA VAL A 117 2.39 -7.04 -8.07
C VAL A 117 2.51 -6.17 -6.83
N ASP A 118 1.71 -6.50 -5.83
CA ASP A 118 1.83 -5.95 -4.49
C ASP A 118 2.77 -6.83 -3.65
N VAL A 119 3.77 -6.18 -3.06
CA VAL A 119 4.84 -6.80 -2.26
C VAL A 119 4.91 -6.22 -0.85
N SER A 120 3.95 -5.38 -0.44
CA SER A 120 3.93 -4.72 0.87
C SER A 120 4.03 -5.72 2.04
N LYS A 121 3.34 -6.87 1.93
CA LYS A 121 3.33 -7.95 2.93
C LYS A 121 4.72 -8.51 3.26
N TYR A 122 5.67 -8.40 2.34
CA TYR A 122 7.03 -8.91 2.56
C TYR A 122 7.87 -7.94 3.39
N LEU A 123 7.39 -6.73 3.68
CA LEU A 123 8.10 -5.70 4.43
C LEU A 123 9.52 -5.48 3.92
N ILE A 124 9.65 -5.19 2.62
CA ILE A 124 10.95 -4.93 2.01
C ILE A 124 11.31 -3.47 2.26
N ILE A 125 12.14 -3.24 3.28
CA ILE A 125 12.71 -1.91 3.57
C ILE A 125 14.04 -1.78 2.84
N ALA A 126 14.15 -0.77 1.99
CA ALA A 126 15.29 -0.54 1.11
C ALA A 126 15.96 0.80 1.38
N ASP A 127 17.29 0.79 1.28
CA ASP A 127 18.16 1.95 1.21
C ASP A 127 18.35 2.30 -0.27
N ILE A 128 17.72 3.38 -0.72
CA ILE A 128 17.71 3.76 -2.13
C ILE A 128 18.41 5.10 -2.32
N ASN A 129 19.37 5.11 -3.25
CA ASN A 129 19.94 6.33 -3.77
C ASN A 129 19.10 6.81 -4.98
N PHE A 130 18.33 7.85 -4.73
CA PHE A 130 17.58 8.57 -5.75
C PHE A 130 18.43 9.64 -6.41
N SER A 131 18.25 9.80 -7.71
CA SER A 131 18.52 11.06 -8.40
C SER A 131 17.18 11.69 -8.74
N LEU A 132 17.00 12.95 -8.37
CA LEU A 132 15.77 13.68 -8.66
C LEU A 132 15.92 14.44 -9.98
N ARG A 133 14.88 14.42 -10.81
CA ARG A 133 14.73 15.35 -11.94
C ARG A 133 13.35 16.00 -11.88
N THR A 134 13.25 17.21 -12.41
CA THR A 134 11.96 17.86 -12.61
C THR A 134 11.40 17.46 -13.97
N PHE A 135 10.21 16.86 -13.99
CA PHE A 135 9.48 16.54 -15.21
C PHE A 135 8.04 17.05 -15.09
N LEU A 136 7.60 17.90 -16.01
CA LEU A 136 6.26 18.51 -16.00
C LEU A 136 5.87 19.17 -14.65
N SER A 137 6.83 19.85 -14.00
CA SER A 137 6.67 20.47 -12.66
C SER A 137 6.52 19.50 -11.49
N HIS A 138 6.75 18.20 -11.70
CA HIS A 138 6.81 17.17 -10.67
C HIS A 138 8.24 16.68 -10.44
N ILE A 139 8.52 16.21 -9.23
CA ILE A 139 9.75 15.49 -8.93
C ILE A 139 9.58 14.06 -9.43
N GLU A 140 10.42 13.65 -10.37
CA GLU A 140 10.49 12.28 -10.84
C GLU A 140 11.79 11.66 -10.32
N PRO A 141 11.71 10.74 -9.34
CA PRO A 141 12.88 10.02 -8.85
C PRO A 141 13.23 8.86 -9.78
N TYR A 142 14.53 8.73 -10.09
CA TYR A 142 15.08 7.54 -10.70
C TYR A 142 16.22 7.00 -9.85
N THR A 143 16.33 5.68 -9.82
CA THR A 143 17.27 4.99 -8.94
C THR A 143 18.56 4.67 -9.68
N TRP A 144 19.69 4.73 -8.98
CA TRP A 144 20.99 4.32 -9.53
C TRP A 144 21.71 3.31 -8.65
N GLU A 145 21.37 3.27 -7.36
CA GLU A 145 21.83 2.26 -6.39
C GLU A 145 20.72 1.99 -5.38
N SER A 146 20.57 0.72 -5.01
CA SER A 146 19.54 0.28 -4.07
C SER A 146 19.97 -1.00 -3.39
N ASN A 147 19.80 -1.06 -2.07
CA ASN A 147 20.07 -2.24 -1.26
C ASN A 147 18.91 -2.47 -0.29
N VAL A 148 18.70 -3.71 0.13
CA VAL A 148 17.82 -3.97 1.29
C VAL A 148 18.50 -3.46 2.56
N VAL A 149 17.73 -2.97 3.52
CA VAL A 149 18.26 -2.56 4.82
C VAL A 149 18.53 -3.79 5.67
N ASP A 150 19.79 -3.97 6.06
CA ASP A 150 20.16 -4.88 7.14
C ASP A 150 20.28 -4.10 8.45
N PHE A 151 19.20 -4.10 9.24
CA PHE A 151 19.10 -3.39 10.50
C PHE A 151 20.24 -3.69 11.48
N LYS A 152 20.83 -4.90 11.44
CA LYS A 152 21.92 -5.29 12.35
C LYS A 152 23.24 -4.58 12.05
N ASN A 153 23.39 -4.07 10.83
CA ASN A 153 24.59 -3.41 10.36
C ASN A 153 24.52 -1.88 10.40
N ILE A 154 23.35 -1.30 10.70
CA ILE A 154 23.16 0.14 10.82
C ILE A 154 23.69 0.64 12.17
N LYS A 155 24.61 1.61 12.13
CA LYS A 155 25.24 2.18 13.33
C LYS A 155 25.14 3.70 13.42
N GLU A 156 24.86 4.38 12.31
CA GLU A 156 24.84 5.83 12.29
C GLU A 156 23.57 6.36 12.96
N PRO A 157 23.66 7.22 13.99
CA PRO A 157 22.48 7.69 14.73
C PRO A 157 21.40 8.32 13.84
N LYS A 158 21.80 9.03 12.77
CA LYS A 158 20.86 9.62 11.81
C LYS A 158 20.08 8.55 11.06
N GLU A 159 20.74 7.51 10.56
CA GLU A 159 20.09 6.37 9.90
C GLU A 159 19.12 5.64 10.84
N ILE A 160 19.56 5.40 12.08
CA ILE A 160 18.74 4.75 13.11
C ILE A 160 17.46 5.57 13.35
N ASN A 161 17.57 6.89 13.50
CA ASN A 161 16.41 7.76 13.73
C ASN A 161 15.42 7.72 12.56
N LEU A 162 15.91 7.80 11.31
CA LEU A 162 15.05 7.75 10.13
C LEU A 162 14.34 6.39 9.98
N LEU A 163 15.06 5.29 10.18
CA LEU A 163 14.47 3.96 10.14
C LEU A 163 13.48 3.72 11.29
N THR A 164 13.77 4.24 12.49
CA THR A 164 12.84 4.16 13.63
C THR A 164 11.57 4.95 13.36
N SER A 165 11.69 6.13 12.73
CA SER A 165 10.53 6.92 12.30
C SER A 165 9.68 6.14 11.28
N LEU A 166 10.28 5.55 10.25
CA LEU A 166 9.58 4.69 9.30
C LEU A 166 8.88 3.51 10.01
N LEU A 167 9.58 2.83 10.91
CA LEU A 167 9.01 1.73 11.70
C LEU A 167 7.84 2.18 12.58
N SER A 168 7.85 3.39 13.13
CA SER A 168 6.75 3.88 13.98
C SER A 168 5.44 3.99 13.21
N PHE A 169 5.47 4.40 11.93
CA PHE A 169 4.29 4.36 11.04
C PHE A 169 3.79 2.95 10.82
N ILE A 170 4.70 2.00 10.62
CA ILE A 170 4.34 0.59 10.45
C ILE A 170 3.72 0.04 11.74
N TYR A 171 4.30 0.35 12.90
CA TYR A 171 3.78 -0.08 14.20
C TYR A 171 2.45 0.57 14.59
N LYS A 172 2.07 1.69 13.97
CA LYS A 172 0.75 2.31 14.15
C LYS A 172 -0.35 1.58 13.35
N GLN A 173 0.00 0.67 12.44
CA GLN A 173 -0.96 -0.02 11.57
C GLN A 173 -1.19 -1.48 12.02
N PRO A 174 -2.09 -1.75 13.00
CA PRO A 174 -2.21 -3.06 13.63
C PRO A 174 -2.56 -4.19 12.66
N ILE A 175 -3.47 -3.93 11.70
CA ILE A 175 -3.88 -4.94 10.70
C ILE A 175 -2.67 -5.36 9.84
N PHE A 176 -1.85 -4.41 9.42
CA PHE A 176 -0.65 -4.72 8.64
C PHE A 176 0.40 -5.47 9.46
N LEU A 177 0.54 -5.15 10.75
CA LEU A 177 1.46 -5.85 11.63
C LEU A 177 1.10 -7.32 11.80
N GLU A 178 -0.19 -7.67 11.88
CA GLU A 178 -0.62 -9.07 11.97
C GLU A 178 -0.10 -9.89 10.79
N ASP A 179 -0.12 -9.33 9.58
CA ASP A 179 0.36 -9.98 8.36
C ASP A 179 1.88 -10.08 8.24
N CYS A 180 2.64 -9.20 8.91
CA CYS A 180 4.10 -9.12 8.78
C CYS A 180 4.88 -9.29 10.10
N GLU A 181 4.21 -9.73 11.18
CA GLU A 181 4.80 -9.85 12.53
C GLU A 181 6.04 -10.74 12.54
N GLU A 182 5.98 -11.90 11.88
CA GLU A 182 7.11 -12.84 11.82
C GLU A 182 8.34 -12.21 11.14
N VAL A 183 8.11 -11.49 10.04
CA VAL A 183 9.16 -10.79 9.28
C VAL A 183 9.79 -9.70 10.15
N ILE A 184 8.97 -8.83 10.75
CA ILE A 184 9.42 -7.79 11.69
C ILE A 184 10.23 -8.41 12.83
N ASN A 185 9.76 -9.53 13.37
CA ASN A 185 10.41 -10.19 14.49
C ASN A 185 11.77 -10.79 14.15
N SER A 186 11.98 -11.15 12.89
CA SER A 186 13.23 -11.70 12.39
C SER A 186 14.29 -10.64 12.01
N ILE A 187 13.88 -9.50 11.46
CA ILE A 187 14.80 -8.49 10.91
C ILE A 187 15.05 -7.29 11.83
N VAL A 188 14.06 -6.87 12.62
CA VAL A 188 14.16 -5.64 13.43
C VAL A 188 14.71 -5.95 14.83
N PRO A 189 15.82 -5.32 15.27
CA PRO A 189 16.33 -5.45 16.64
C PRO A 189 15.29 -5.03 17.69
N LYS A 190 15.23 -5.73 18.82
CA LYS A 190 14.20 -5.52 19.86
C LYS A 190 14.20 -4.09 20.40
N GLU A 191 15.38 -3.53 20.59
CA GLU A 191 15.60 -2.16 21.03
C GLU A 191 14.97 -1.11 20.10
N TRP A 192 14.92 -1.38 18.79
CA TRP A 192 14.34 -0.45 17.82
C TRP A 192 12.82 -0.54 17.80
N LYS A 193 12.26 -1.72 18.11
CA LYS A 193 10.80 -1.87 18.24
C LYS A 193 10.26 -1.00 19.37
N LEU A 194 10.91 -1.06 20.53
CA LEU A 194 10.55 -0.25 21.69
C LEU A 194 10.64 1.24 21.35
N LYS A 195 11.75 1.66 20.74
CA LYS A 195 11.94 3.06 20.33
C LYS A 195 10.89 3.52 19.30
N ALA A 196 10.55 2.67 18.33
CA ALA A 196 9.52 2.98 17.35
C ALA A 196 8.12 3.10 17.98
N GLN A 197 7.80 2.24 18.94
CA GLN A 197 6.56 2.31 19.72
C GLN A 197 6.48 3.56 20.60
N GLU A 198 7.60 3.97 21.21
CA GLU A 198 7.68 5.25 21.96
C GLU A 198 7.41 6.45 21.05
N MET A 199 7.92 6.43 19.81
CA MET A 199 7.69 7.50 18.82
C MET A 199 6.23 7.60 18.35
N ILE A 200 5.40 6.56 18.51
CA ILE A 200 3.97 6.62 18.18
C ILE A 200 3.25 7.68 19.04
N GLN A 201 3.75 7.93 20.25
CA GLN A 201 3.17 8.91 21.16
C GLN A 201 3.49 10.37 20.77
N ASP A 202 4.29 10.59 19.73
CA ASP A 202 4.60 11.91 19.19
C ASP A 202 3.54 12.34 18.16
N PRO A 203 2.60 13.24 18.51
CA PRO A 203 1.49 13.61 17.62
C PRO A 203 1.97 14.35 16.36
N ASP A 204 3.11 15.03 16.41
CA ASP A 204 3.64 15.80 15.28
C ASP A 204 4.15 14.89 14.16
N LEU A 205 4.40 13.61 14.46
CA LEU A 205 4.89 12.64 13.49
C LEU A 205 3.77 12.11 12.56
N PHE A 206 2.51 12.12 13.00
CA PHE A 206 1.39 11.46 12.32
C PHE A 206 0.34 12.41 11.75
N GLU A 207 0.70 13.67 11.53
CA GLU A 207 -0.18 14.65 10.89
C GLU A 207 -0.80 14.06 9.60
N GLY A 208 -2.14 14.05 9.50
CA GLY A 208 -2.91 13.44 8.41
C GLY A 208 -3.29 11.96 8.59
N TYR A 209 -2.62 11.20 9.46
CA TYR A 209 -3.02 9.81 9.78
C TYR A 209 -4.08 9.72 10.89
N ASP A 210 -4.20 10.73 11.76
CA ASP A 210 -5.24 10.76 12.79
C ASP A 210 -6.63 11.06 12.19
N GLU A 211 -6.70 11.90 11.17
CA GLU A 211 -7.92 12.14 10.39
C GLU A 211 -8.37 10.86 9.66
N LEU A 212 -7.40 10.06 9.21
CA LEU A 212 -7.62 8.76 8.55
C LEU A 212 -8.19 7.71 9.51
N GLU A 213 -7.69 7.61 10.74
CA GLU A 213 -8.26 6.72 11.76
C GLU A 213 -9.72 7.08 12.06
N ASN A 214 -10.02 8.37 12.18
CA ASN A 214 -11.39 8.85 12.42
C ASN A 214 -12.35 8.53 11.26
N LEU A 215 -11.95 8.78 10.01
CA LEU A 215 -12.76 8.47 8.83
C LEU A 215 -13.05 6.96 8.72
N LEU A 216 -12.10 6.11 9.08
CA LEU A 216 -12.26 4.65 8.99
C LEU A 216 -13.09 4.08 10.14
N GLU A 217 -13.07 4.70 11.32
CA GLU A 217 -14.05 4.39 12.36
C GLU A 217 -15.47 4.78 11.93
N GLU A 218 -15.63 5.88 11.22
CA GLU A 218 -16.93 6.30 10.67
C GLU A 218 -17.41 5.35 9.56
N GLU A 219 -16.55 4.94 8.64
CA GLU A 219 -16.88 3.95 7.61
C GLU A 219 -17.22 2.57 8.21
N LYS A 220 -16.49 2.09 9.23
CA LYS A 220 -16.84 0.86 9.94
C LYS A 220 -18.19 0.98 10.64
N LYS A 221 -18.51 2.13 11.24
CA LYS A 221 -19.83 2.37 11.85
C LYS A 221 -20.93 2.36 10.80
N GLN A 222 -20.69 2.91 9.61
CA GLN A 222 -21.64 2.89 8.49
C GLN A 222 -21.81 1.47 7.91
N SER A 223 -20.72 0.72 7.69
CA SER A 223 -20.76 -0.66 7.20
C SER A 223 -21.47 -1.59 8.19
N ASN A 224 -21.25 -1.44 9.50
CA ASN A 224 -21.98 -2.21 10.51
C ASN A 224 -23.47 -1.84 10.55
N LEU A 225 -23.82 -0.57 10.28
CA LEU A 225 -25.22 -0.15 10.11
C LEU A 225 -25.86 -0.75 8.85
N GLU A 226 -25.09 -0.97 7.79
CA GLU A 226 -25.56 -1.60 6.55
C GLU A 226 -25.67 -3.13 6.69
N GLU A 227 -24.77 -3.78 7.44
CA GLU A 227 -24.90 -5.20 7.81
C GLU A 227 -26.10 -5.45 8.75
N ASP A 228 -26.40 -4.51 9.65
CA ASP A 228 -27.62 -4.56 10.48
C ASP A 228 -28.92 -4.33 9.66
N ILE A 229 -28.81 -3.90 8.38
CA ILE A 229 -29.93 -3.83 7.43
C ILE A 229 -30.08 -5.13 6.62
N GLU A 230 -29.11 -6.06 6.71
CA GLU A 230 -29.29 -7.42 6.20
C GLU A 230 -30.04 -8.30 7.24
N ILE A 231 -31.35 -8.43 6.96
CA ILE A 231 -32.33 -9.45 7.42
C ILE A 231 -33.37 -8.90 8.40
N ASP A 232 -34.47 -8.43 7.82
CA ASP A 232 -35.81 -8.85 8.26
C ASP A 232 -36.77 -9.02 7.05
N LEU A 233 -36.28 -9.65 5.97
CA LEU A 233 -37.10 -10.01 4.79
C LEU A 233 -37.68 -11.43 4.86
N TYR A 234 -37.55 -12.12 6.01
CA TYR A 234 -38.06 -13.48 6.20
C TYR A 234 -38.76 -13.67 7.55
N SER A 235 -39.69 -12.78 7.88
CA SER A 235 -40.74 -13.08 8.85
C SER A 235 -42.09 -12.55 8.34
N ASP A 236 -42.67 -13.29 7.41
CA ASP A 236 -44.01 -13.85 7.54
C ASP A 236 -44.50 -14.34 6.16
N GLN A 237 -45.14 -15.50 6.17
CA GLN A 237 -45.65 -16.18 4.99
C GLN A 237 -46.86 -15.44 4.41
N GLU A 238 -46.65 -14.33 3.70
CA GLU A 238 -47.65 -13.75 2.82
C GLU A 238 -47.15 -13.68 1.39
N GLU A 239 -48.01 -14.08 0.45
CA GLU A 239 -47.70 -14.12 -0.99
C GLU A 239 -47.28 -12.73 -1.48
N MET A 240 -46.01 -12.57 -1.87
CA MET A 240 -45.54 -11.37 -2.56
C MET A 240 -46.46 -10.99 -3.72
N ASN A 241 -46.92 -9.74 -3.74
CA ASN A 241 -47.72 -9.22 -4.83
C ASN A 241 -46.86 -8.99 -6.09
N GLN A 242 -47.51 -8.74 -7.24
CA GLN A 242 -46.82 -8.65 -8.53
C GLN A 242 -45.82 -7.49 -8.59
N ASP A 243 -46.16 -6.35 -7.99
CA ASP A 243 -45.29 -5.16 -7.98
C ASP A 243 -44.00 -5.40 -7.19
N GLN A 244 -44.07 -6.17 -6.10
CA GLN A 244 -42.88 -6.57 -5.31
C GLN A 244 -41.98 -7.54 -6.07
N LYS A 245 -42.55 -8.44 -6.89
CA LYS A 245 -41.78 -9.35 -7.74
C LYS A 245 -41.07 -8.60 -8.86
N ASP A 246 -41.73 -7.62 -9.45
CA ASP A 246 -41.16 -6.80 -10.52
C ASP A 246 -40.01 -5.93 -9.97
N PHE A 247 -40.17 -5.35 -8.78
CA PHE A 247 -39.09 -4.63 -8.09
C PHE A 247 -37.86 -5.51 -7.80
N TYR A 248 -38.06 -6.71 -7.26
CA TYR A 248 -36.96 -7.62 -6.94
C TYR A 248 -36.22 -8.10 -8.19
N ARG A 249 -36.97 -8.32 -9.29
CA ARG A 249 -36.41 -8.68 -10.59
C ARG A 249 -35.54 -7.56 -11.16
N ASP A 250 -36.01 -6.33 -11.11
CA ASP A 250 -35.26 -5.16 -11.57
C ASP A 250 -34.01 -4.92 -10.71
N PHE A 251 -34.10 -5.13 -9.40
CA PHE A 251 -32.96 -5.06 -8.48
C PHE A 251 -31.89 -6.11 -8.78
N LEU A 252 -32.27 -7.36 -9.05
CA LEU A 252 -31.32 -8.42 -9.44
C LEU A 252 -30.67 -8.16 -10.80
N LEU A 253 -31.41 -7.56 -11.74
CA LEU A 253 -30.88 -7.16 -13.06
C LEU A 253 -29.87 -6.01 -12.94
N LEU A 254 -30.11 -5.04 -12.06
CA LEU A 254 -29.21 -3.91 -11.83
C LEU A 254 -27.92 -4.30 -11.12
N THR A 255 -27.98 -5.26 -10.20
CA THR A 255 -26.83 -5.68 -9.37
C THR A 255 -25.96 -6.76 -10.02
N GLY A 256 -26.32 -7.25 -11.22
CA GLY A 256 -25.53 -8.24 -11.98
C GLY A 256 -25.43 -9.62 -11.32
N LYS A 257 -26.13 -9.86 -10.21
CA LYS A 257 -26.18 -11.18 -9.54
C LYS A 257 -27.02 -12.12 -10.41
N ARG A 258 -26.38 -13.15 -11.01
CA ARG A 258 -27.05 -14.15 -11.85
C ARG A 258 -28.23 -14.82 -11.11
N ALA A 259 -29.31 -15.06 -11.86
CA ALA A 259 -30.59 -15.65 -11.44
C ALA A 259 -30.55 -17.13 -10.98
N GLU A 260 -29.51 -17.56 -10.27
CA GLU A 260 -29.46 -18.88 -9.60
C GLU A 260 -30.07 -18.84 -8.19
N SER A 261 -30.32 -17.64 -7.67
CA SER A 261 -31.02 -17.38 -6.41
C SER A 261 -32.51 -17.07 -6.57
N ASP A 262 -33.06 -17.07 -7.80
CA ASP A 262 -34.46 -16.75 -8.06
C ASP A 262 -35.39 -17.82 -7.43
N PRO A 263 -36.14 -17.48 -6.35
CA PRO A 263 -36.97 -18.44 -5.64
C PRO A 263 -38.11 -19.01 -6.50
N ILE A 264 -38.57 -18.23 -7.49
CA ILE A 264 -39.68 -18.58 -8.37
C ILE A 264 -39.26 -19.74 -9.28
N ARG A 265 -38.05 -19.65 -9.85
CA ARG A 265 -37.49 -20.68 -10.71
C ARG A 265 -37.23 -21.99 -9.96
N ARG A 266 -36.78 -21.92 -8.70
CA ARG A 266 -36.59 -23.11 -7.83
C ARG A 266 -37.91 -23.81 -7.50
N LYS A 267 -39.01 -23.06 -7.36
CA LYS A 267 -40.34 -23.64 -7.09
C LYS A 267 -40.91 -24.34 -8.33
N GLU A 268 -40.79 -23.73 -9.51
CA GLU A 268 -41.19 -24.34 -10.78
C GLU A 268 -40.35 -25.59 -11.12
N GLU A 269 -39.05 -25.60 -10.80
CA GLU A 269 -38.19 -26.78 -10.97
C GLU A 269 -38.51 -27.91 -9.98
N LYS A 270 -38.93 -27.58 -8.76
CA LYS A 270 -39.37 -28.58 -7.78
C LYS A 270 -40.70 -29.21 -8.18
N GLU A 271 -41.67 -28.43 -8.67
CA GLU A 271 -42.96 -28.95 -9.13
C GLU A 271 -42.87 -29.76 -10.43
N ARG A 272 -41.88 -29.48 -11.29
CA ARG A 272 -41.56 -30.31 -12.47
C ARG A 272 -40.91 -31.65 -12.14
N LYS A 273 -40.30 -31.80 -10.96
CA LYS A 273 -39.63 -33.05 -10.52
C LYS A 273 -40.55 -33.98 -9.71
N THR A 274 -41.77 -33.55 -9.39
CA THR A 274 -42.75 -34.32 -8.62
C THR A 274 -44.01 -34.72 -9.42
N LYS A 275 -44.01 -34.53 -10.74
CA LYS A 275 -44.95 -35.15 -11.69
C LYS A 275 -44.21 -36.09 -12.62
#